data_AF-A0A4Y2TJ61-F1
#
_entry.id   AF-A0A4Y2TJ61-F1
#
_cell.length_a   1.000
_cell.length_b   1.000
_cell.length_c   1.000
_cell.angle_alpha   90.00
_cell.angle_beta   90.00
_cell.angle_gamma   90.00
#
_symmetry.space_group_name_H-M   'P 1'
#
loop_
_entity.id
_entity.type
_entity.pdbx_description
1 polymer ?
#
loop_
_entity_poly.entity_id
_entity_poly.type
_entity_poly.pdbx_seq_one_letter_code
_entity_poly.pdbx_strand_id
1 'polypeptide(L)'
;MSLLKDEPSLIKSDLRVVSQALQNSPSSSIENVASGTHFNRASVVHAEDKRSSHYSSVNETQTACQEVVIVKNGHRVCGTGAALATVPIVQNKAYFEMKLQQSGVWGVGLATRHADLNRVPLGRDKESWVLTSEGTIVHNGDILYKLSEMPMEGDIVGVSYDHVEINFYVNGKNLMCPVTGAKGEVFPVLYVDDGAILDAAFINFTHQPPPGFDRIMVEKSLL
;
A
#
# COMPACT_ATOMS: atom_id res chain seq x y z
N MET A 1 -56.48 -3.78 34.88
CA MET A 1 -55.89 -4.64 33.82
C MET A 1 -54.51 -4.04 33.52
N SER A 2 -53.38 -4.40 34.14
CA SER A 2 -52.64 -5.69 34.12
C SER A 2 -52.51 -6.22 32.68
N LEU A 3 -51.35 -6.45 32.06
CA LEU A 3 -50.02 -6.95 32.47
C LEU A 3 -48.95 -6.38 31.49
N LEU A 4 -47.79 -5.86 31.92
CA LEU A 4 -46.49 -6.53 32.19
C LEU A 4 -45.79 -7.19 30.98
N LYS A 5 -44.56 -6.69 30.71
CA LYS A 5 -43.29 -7.42 30.40
C LYS A 5 -43.18 -8.07 28.99
N ASP A 6 -42.07 -8.03 28.24
CA ASP A 6 -40.64 -8.11 28.56
C ASP A 6 -39.75 -7.47 27.46
N GLU A 7 -38.61 -6.88 27.86
CA GLU A 7 -37.37 -6.81 27.06
C GLU A 7 -36.61 -8.15 27.16
N PRO A 8 -35.74 -8.45 26.18
CA PRO A 8 -34.39 -8.86 26.58
C PRO A 8 -33.24 -8.38 25.67
N SER A 9 -32.31 -7.66 26.30
CA SER A 9 -30.87 -7.94 26.43
C SER A 9 -29.95 -8.05 25.21
N LEU A 10 -28.92 -7.19 25.25
CA LEU A 10 -27.58 -7.33 24.68
C LEU A 10 -27.09 -8.80 24.62
N ILE A 11 -26.70 -9.24 23.43
CA ILE A 11 -25.80 -10.39 23.29
C ILE A 11 -24.38 -9.86 23.06
N LYS A 12 -23.65 -9.77 24.18
CA LYS A 12 -22.20 -9.84 24.25
C LYS A 12 -21.79 -11.30 24.04
N SER A 13 -21.31 -11.66 22.86
CA SER A 13 -20.61 -12.93 22.66
C SER A 13 -19.69 -12.86 21.45
N ASP A 14 -18.48 -12.32 21.65
CA ASP A 14 -17.28 -12.74 20.89
C ASP A 14 -15.96 -12.36 21.60
N LEU A 15 -16.02 -12.09 22.91
CA LEU A 15 -14.87 -11.65 23.72
C LEU A 15 -14.35 -12.72 24.71
N ARG A 16 -14.65 -14.00 24.47
CA ARG A 16 -14.21 -15.11 25.35
C ARG A 16 -13.31 -16.17 24.74
N VAL A 17 -12.88 -16.04 23.48
CA VAL A 17 -11.94 -17.01 22.87
C VAL A 17 -10.47 -16.59 22.98
N VAL A 18 -10.16 -15.35 23.40
CA VAL A 18 -8.77 -14.87 23.49
C VAL A 18 -8.12 -15.13 24.87
N SER A 19 -8.87 -15.62 25.86
CA SER A 19 -8.36 -15.80 27.23
C SER A 19 -7.79 -17.20 27.55
N GLN A 20 -7.83 -18.17 26.64
CA GLN A 20 -7.37 -19.54 26.93
C GLN A 20 -6.01 -19.89 26.31
N ALA A 21 -5.38 -18.97 25.56
CA ALA A 21 -4.11 -19.23 24.86
C ALA A 21 -2.84 -18.73 25.61
N LEU A 22 -2.97 -18.18 26.82
CA LEU A 22 -1.84 -17.65 27.61
C LEU A 22 -1.46 -18.47 28.85
N GLN A 23 -1.88 -19.73 28.95
CA GLN A 23 -1.59 -20.57 30.14
C GLN A 23 -0.73 -21.82 29.89
N ASN A 24 -0.17 -22.02 28.70
CA ASN A 24 0.72 -23.15 28.45
C ASN A 24 2.01 -22.71 27.73
N SER A 25 2.96 -22.18 28.48
CA SER A 25 4.37 -22.31 28.15
C SER A 25 5.17 -22.60 29.43
N PRO A 26 6.07 -23.60 29.40
CA PRO A 26 6.70 -24.11 30.61
C PRO A 26 7.78 -23.16 31.13
N SER A 27 7.80 -23.06 32.46
CA SER A 27 8.83 -22.44 33.28
C SER A 27 10.19 -23.11 33.13
N SER A 28 11.24 -22.32 32.85
CA SER A 28 12.62 -22.63 33.24
C SER A 28 13.29 -21.40 33.86
N SER A 29 13.33 -21.43 35.19
CA SER A 29 14.27 -20.83 36.14
C SER A 29 15.75 -20.93 35.68
N ILE A 30 16.78 -20.14 36.04
CA ILE A 30 17.17 -19.08 37.03
C ILE A 30 18.53 -18.54 36.45
N GLU A 31 18.92 -17.25 36.48
CA GLU A 31 19.81 -16.60 37.46
C GLU A 31 20.05 -15.11 37.15
N ASN A 32 20.11 -14.31 38.21
CA ASN A 32 20.54 -12.91 38.24
C ASN A 32 22.06 -12.82 38.37
N VAL A 33 22.72 -11.99 37.54
CA VAL A 33 23.98 -11.32 37.92
C VAL A 33 23.98 -9.90 37.32
N ALA A 34 24.39 -8.94 38.14
CA ALA A 34 24.34 -7.50 37.92
C ALA A 34 25.53 -6.92 37.11
N SER A 35 25.34 -5.66 36.70
CA SER A 35 26.32 -4.61 36.36
C SER A 35 26.73 -4.42 34.89
N GLY A 36 26.68 -3.15 34.46
CA GLY A 36 27.66 -2.57 33.54
C GLY A 36 27.35 -2.59 32.04
N THR A 37 27.05 -1.39 31.53
CA THR A 37 27.47 -0.85 30.21
C THR A 37 26.78 -1.29 28.91
N HIS A 38 26.60 -0.27 28.05
CA HIS A 38 26.26 -0.27 26.62
C HIS A 38 24.83 -0.62 26.19
N PHE A 39 24.05 0.44 25.89
CA PHE A 39 22.89 0.37 25.01
C PHE A 39 23.34 -0.14 23.63
N ASN A 40 23.03 -1.39 23.33
CA ASN A 40 23.24 -1.98 22.02
C ASN A 40 21.93 -1.92 21.22
N ARG A 41 21.98 -1.23 20.08
CA ARG A 41 20.89 -1.09 19.10
C ARG A 41 20.77 -2.43 18.35
N ALA A 42 19.82 -3.27 18.75
CA ALA A 42 19.57 -4.55 18.09
C ALA A 42 18.10 -4.71 17.71
N SER A 43 17.86 -4.64 16.40
CA SER A 43 16.91 -5.46 15.63
C SER A 43 15.58 -5.81 16.30
N VAL A 44 14.56 -5.01 15.98
CA VAL A 44 13.17 -5.48 16.00
C VAL A 44 13.01 -6.45 14.84
N VAL A 45 13.22 -7.74 15.11
CA VAL A 45 12.80 -8.81 14.20
C VAL A 45 11.27 -8.88 14.25
N HIS A 46 10.60 -8.39 13.20
CA HIS A 46 9.18 -8.65 13.01
C HIS A 46 8.98 -10.14 12.73
N ALA A 47 8.13 -10.76 13.53
CA ALA A 47 7.65 -12.11 13.25
C ALA A 47 6.81 -12.05 11.97
N GLU A 48 7.31 -12.65 10.89
CA GLU A 48 6.57 -12.78 9.63
C GLU A 48 5.29 -13.59 9.85
N ASP A 49 4.13 -12.96 9.67
CA ASP A 49 2.86 -13.67 9.53
C ASP A 49 2.85 -14.38 8.17
N LYS A 50 3.00 -15.70 8.19
CA LYS A 50 3.08 -16.58 7.01
C LYS A 50 1.81 -16.57 6.13
N ARG A 51 0.75 -15.86 6.49
CA ARG A 51 -0.43 -15.64 5.62
C ARG A 51 -0.26 -14.54 4.57
N SER A 52 0.74 -13.67 4.69
CA SER A 52 0.92 -12.51 3.78
C SER A 52 1.47 -12.89 2.39
N SER A 53 2.02 -14.10 2.22
CA SER A 53 2.74 -14.52 1.00
C SER A 53 1.86 -14.77 -0.24
N HIS A 54 0.57 -14.41 -0.23
CA HIS A 54 -0.38 -14.75 -1.29
C HIS A 54 -0.96 -13.55 -2.03
N TYR A 55 -0.62 -12.31 -1.64
CA TYR A 55 -1.16 -11.10 -2.25
C TYR A 55 -0.10 -10.02 -2.43
N SER A 56 -0.34 -9.12 -3.39
CA SER A 56 0.49 -7.94 -3.57
C SER A 56 0.37 -6.99 -2.38
N SER A 57 1.50 -6.46 -1.94
CA SER A 57 1.65 -5.44 -0.89
C SER A 57 2.78 -4.49 -1.30
N VAL A 58 2.96 -3.39 -0.58
CA VAL A 58 4.14 -2.53 -0.74
C VAL A 58 5.33 -3.20 -0.04
N ASN A 59 6.47 -3.29 -0.72
CA ASN A 59 7.58 -4.13 -0.27
C ASN A 59 8.56 -3.41 0.67
N GLU A 60 8.86 -4.01 1.82
CA GLU A 60 9.80 -3.51 2.85
C GLU A 60 11.29 -3.76 2.53
N THR A 61 11.64 -4.65 1.58
CA THR A 61 13.05 -5.02 1.31
C THR A 61 13.43 -5.01 -0.19
N GLN A 62 14.63 -4.48 -0.48
CA GLN A 62 15.28 -4.29 -1.81
C GLN A 62 14.56 -3.42 -2.86
N THR A 63 13.27 -3.09 -2.70
CA THR A 63 12.52 -2.24 -3.66
C THR A 63 11.76 -1.08 -3.00
N ALA A 64 12.28 -0.59 -1.88
CA ALA A 64 11.86 0.66 -1.23
C ALA A 64 13.09 1.47 -0.82
N CYS A 65 12.96 2.81 -0.87
CA CYS A 65 13.95 3.71 -0.31
C CYS A 65 14.12 3.47 1.20
N GLN A 66 15.34 3.62 1.71
CA GLN A 66 15.68 3.33 3.11
C GLN A 66 14.93 4.22 4.12
N GLU A 67 14.47 5.39 3.70
CA GLU A 67 13.73 6.35 4.52
C GLU A 67 12.20 6.22 4.40
N VAL A 68 11.73 5.28 3.56
CA VAL A 68 10.32 4.92 3.49
C VAL A 68 10.00 3.96 4.61
N VAL A 69 8.92 4.27 5.33
CA VAL A 69 8.37 3.45 6.39
C VAL A 69 7.11 2.78 5.87
N ILE A 70 7.12 1.46 5.88
CA ILE A 70 5.98 0.64 5.50
C ILE A 70 5.42 -0.03 6.75
N VAL A 71 4.11 0.10 6.96
CA VAL A 71 3.42 -0.45 8.13
C VAL A 71 2.06 -1.03 7.71
N LYS A 72 1.28 -1.51 8.68
CA LYS A 72 -0.03 -2.16 8.44
C LYS A 72 0.08 -3.32 7.45
N ASN A 73 1.04 -4.22 7.65
CA ASN A 73 1.25 -5.41 6.81
C ASN A 73 1.50 -5.05 5.33
N GLY A 74 2.34 -4.05 5.06
CA GLY A 74 2.65 -3.67 3.67
C GLY A 74 1.59 -2.82 2.98
N HIS A 75 0.62 -2.27 3.71
CA HIS A 75 -0.46 -1.48 3.12
C HIS A 75 -0.34 0.02 3.36
N ARG A 76 0.47 0.48 4.31
CA ARG A 76 0.65 1.91 4.58
C ARG A 76 2.07 2.34 4.29
N VAL A 77 2.22 3.46 3.59
CA VAL A 77 3.49 4.08 3.22
C VAL A 77 3.57 5.49 3.82
N CYS A 78 4.65 5.79 4.53
CA CYS A 78 4.99 7.13 5.04
C CYS A 78 6.52 7.32 5.10
N GLY A 79 7.00 8.47 5.56
CA GLY A 79 8.44 8.81 5.54
C GLY A 79 8.82 9.57 4.26
N THR A 80 10.03 9.31 3.74
CA THR A 80 10.56 9.99 2.55
C THR A 80 11.12 8.98 1.54
N GLY A 81 10.60 9.01 0.31
CA GLY A 81 11.04 8.15 -0.79
C GLY A 81 9.89 7.38 -1.45
N ALA A 82 10.25 6.41 -2.29
CA ALA A 82 9.30 5.57 -3.02
C ALA A 82 9.40 4.09 -2.66
N ALA A 83 8.34 3.34 -2.92
CA ALA A 83 8.28 1.90 -2.80
C ALA A 83 7.45 1.27 -3.92
N LEU A 84 7.97 0.17 -4.47
CA LEU A 84 7.25 -0.67 -5.43
C LEU A 84 6.40 -1.70 -4.70
N ALA A 85 5.30 -2.12 -5.32
CA ALA A 85 4.60 -3.31 -4.90
C ALA A 85 5.46 -4.57 -5.11
N THR A 86 5.14 -5.65 -4.39
CA THR A 86 5.92 -6.90 -4.39
C THR A 86 5.82 -7.68 -5.70
N VAL A 87 4.75 -7.48 -6.49
CA VAL A 87 4.44 -8.29 -7.67
C VAL A 87 4.30 -7.40 -8.92
N PRO A 88 4.91 -7.78 -10.06
CA PRO A 88 4.72 -7.06 -11.32
C PRO A 88 3.31 -7.24 -11.89
N ILE A 89 2.90 -6.32 -12.75
CA ILE A 89 1.69 -6.48 -13.54
C ILE A 89 2.01 -7.33 -14.77
N VAL A 90 1.72 -8.63 -14.69
CA VAL A 90 1.94 -9.61 -15.78
C VAL A 90 0.67 -9.95 -16.56
N GLN A 91 -0.48 -9.59 -16.00
CA GLN A 91 -1.80 -9.85 -16.57
C GLN A 91 -2.26 -8.73 -17.52
N ASN A 92 -3.12 -9.08 -18.48
CA ASN A 92 -3.60 -8.15 -19.50
C ASN A 92 -4.26 -6.87 -18.98
N LYS A 93 -4.91 -6.92 -17.82
CA LYS A 93 -5.64 -5.79 -17.22
C LYS A 93 -5.53 -5.85 -15.71
N ALA A 94 -5.02 -4.80 -15.10
CA ALA A 94 -4.85 -4.70 -13.65
C ALA A 94 -5.39 -3.39 -13.09
N TYR A 95 -5.90 -3.44 -11.87
CA TYR A 95 -6.37 -2.30 -11.11
C TYR A 95 -5.85 -2.35 -9.66
N PHE A 96 -5.51 -1.18 -9.12
CA PHE A 96 -5.23 -0.99 -7.71
C PHE A 96 -5.65 0.40 -7.25
N GLU A 97 -5.76 0.58 -5.93
CA GLU A 97 -6.13 1.86 -5.32
C GLU A 97 -5.08 2.34 -4.33
N MET A 98 -5.03 3.64 -4.14
CA MET A 98 -4.34 4.33 -3.07
C MET A 98 -5.35 5.26 -2.39
N LYS A 99 -5.41 5.25 -1.07
CA LYS A 99 -6.14 6.23 -0.27
C LYS A 99 -5.18 7.25 0.33
N LEU A 100 -5.46 8.53 0.11
CA LEU A 100 -4.70 9.63 0.70
C LEU A 100 -5.12 9.82 2.15
N GLN A 101 -4.31 9.36 3.11
CA GLN A 101 -4.64 9.46 4.54
C GLN A 101 -4.26 10.81 5.10
N GLN A 102 -3.12 11.34 4.66
CA GLN A 102 -2.60 12.65 5.01
C GLN A 102 -1.83 13.19 3.81
N SER A 103 -2.04 14.47 3.49
CA SER A 103 -1.38 15.15 2.39
C SER A 103 0.06 15.54 2.75
N GLY A 104 0.77 16.06 1.77
CA GLY A 104 2.20 16.33 1.76
C GLY A 104 2.70 16.21 0.32
N VAL A 105 3.92 15.74 0.13
CA VAL A 105 4.44 15.36 -1.18
C VAL A 105 4.16 13.88 -1.40
N TRP A 106 3.45 13.54 -2.48
CA TRP A 106 3.11 12.15 -2.75
C TRP A 106 2.92 11.91 -4.26
N GLY A 107 2.96 10.64 -4.65
CA GLY A 107 2.48 10.24 -5.95
C GLY A 107 2.21 8.75 -6.05
N VAL A 108 1.46 8.39 -7.07
CA VAL A 108 1.02 7.02 -7.34
C VAL A 108 1.03 6.76 -8.83
N GLY A 109 1.38 5.54 -9.24
CA GLY A 109 1.34 5.15 -10.64
C GLY A 109 2.10 3.86 -10.88
N LEU A 110 2.83 3.79 -12.00
CA LEU A 110 3.65 2.64 -12.35
C LEU A 110 5.13 3.02 -12.43
N ALA A 111 6.00 2.07 -12.10
CA ALA A 111 7.42 2.17 -12.38
C ALA A 111 8.05 0.81 -12.69
N THR A 112 9.19 0.82 -13.38
CA THR A 112 10.05 -0.36 -13.51
C THR A 112 10.91 -0.53 -12.26
N ARG A 113 11.60 -1.67 -12.12
CA ARG A 113 12.58 -1.88 -11.04
C ARG A 113 13.82 -0.98 -11.14
N HIS A 114 13.99 -0.26 -12.26
CA HIS A 114 15.15 0.60 -12.50
C HIS A 114 14.93 2.05 -12.03
N ALA A 115 13.71 2.41 -11.60
CA ALA A 115 13.44 3.73 -11.05
C ALA A 115 14.28 4.00 -9.79
N ASP A 116 14.83 5.21 -9.66
CA ASP A 116 15.56 5.63 -8.46
C ASP A 116 14.57 5.99 -7.34
N LEU A 117 14.27 5.00 -6.50
CA LEU A 117 13.27 5.14 -5.45
C LEU A 117 13.69 6.11 -4.32
N ASN A 118 14.96 6.50 -4.25
CA ASN A 118 15.46 7.44 -3.23
C ASN A 118 15.25 8.90 -3.64
N ARG A 119 14.86 9.16 -4.89
CA ARG A 119 14.73 10.51 -5.43
C ARG A 119 13.28 10.83 -5.77
N VAL A 120 12.57 11.35 -4.79
CA VAL A 120 11.21 11.87 -4.97
C VAL A 120 11.23 13.37 -5.29
N PRO A 121 10.24 13.89 -6.04
CA PRO A 121 9.15 13.18 -6.71
C PRO A 121 9.61 12.33 -7.91
N LEU A 122 8.93 11.19 -8.13
CA LEU A 122 9.11 10.33 -9.31
C LEU A 122 8.55 10.97 -10.59
N GLY A 123 8.71 10.29 -11.73
CA GLY A 123 8.27 10.75 -13.05
C GLY A 123 9.26 11.67 -13.77
N ARG A 124 10.46 11.85 -13.18
CA ARG A 124 11.56 12.64 -13.75
C ARG A 124 12.49 11.82 -14.65
N ASP A 125 12.26 10.51 -14.73
CA ASP A 125 13.01 9.55 -15.52
C ASP A 125 12.10 8.74 -16.44
N LYS A 126 12.71 7.87 -17.24
CA LYS A 126 11.99 6.97 -18.16
C LYS A 126 11.38 5.75 -17.48
N GLU A 127 11.64 5.59 -16.20
CA GLU A 127 11.31 4.38 -15.45
C GLU A 127 10.03 4.52 -14.65
N SER A 128 9.39 5.71 -14.65
CA SER A 128 8.19 5.99 -13.85
C SER A 128 7.14 6.85 -14.57
N TRP A 129 5.87 6.53 -14.32
CA TRP A 129 4.67 7.21 -14.82
C TRP A 129 3.71 7.42 -13.64
N VAL A 130 3.57 8.66 -13.16
CA VAL A 130 2.90 8.93 -11.88
C VAL A 130 1.97 10.12 -11.94
N LEU A 131 0.85 10.03 -11.21
CA LEU A 131 0.07 11.17 -10.75
C LEU A 131 0.72 11.70 -9.46
N THR A 132 0.94 13.01 -9.39
CA THR A 132 1.60 13.68 -8.26
C THR A 132 0.61 14.44 -7.37
N SER A 133 1.07 14.81 -6.17
CA SER A 133 0.35 15.67 -5.22
C SER A 133 0.02 17.06 -5.76
N GLU A 134 0.71 17.52 -6.81
CA GLU A 134 0.43 18.78 -7.51
C GLU A 134 -0.69 18.66 -8.55
N GLY A 135 -1.33 17.49 -8.65
CA GLY A 135 -2.35 17.22 -9.66
C GLY A 135 -1.79 17.19 -11.07
N THR A 136 -0.53 16.75 -11.24
CA THR A 136 0.08 16.55 -12.56
C THR A 136 0.36 15.09 -12.81
N ILE A 137 0.16 14.65 -14.06
CA ILE A 137 0.58 13.33 -14.51
C ILE A 137 1.88 13.51 -15.29
N VAL A 138 2.94 12.86 -14.81
CA VAL A 138 4.31 13.10 -15.27
C VAL A 138 5.02 11.81 -15.69
N HIS A 139 5.90 11.95 -16.68
CA HIS A 139 6.81 10.91 -17.13
C HIS A 139 8.02 11.53 -17.82
N ASN A 140 9.23 11.01 -17.60
CA ASN A 140 10.45 11.47 -18.24
C ASN A 140 10.70 12.99 -18.10
N GLY A 141 10.23 13.58 -17.00
CA GLY A 141 10.32 15.01 -16.73
C GLY A 141 9.24 15.87 -17.40
N ASP A 142 8.41 15.29 -18.26
CA ASP A 142 7.34 15.99 -18.96
C ASP A 142 6.03 15.92 -18.17
N ILE A 143 5.33 17.06 -18.07
CA ILE A 143 3.95 17.11 -17.59
C ILE A 143 3.04 16.73 -18.76
N LEU A 144 2.49 15.53 -18.72
CA LEU A 144 1.57 15.02 -19.75
C LEU A 144 0.18 15.61 -19.59
N TYR A 145 -0.27 15.73 -18.34
CA TYR A 145 -1.58 16.27 -17.99
C TYR A 145 -1.53 17.06 -16.69
N LYS A 146 -2.47 18.00 -16.55
CA LYS A 146 -2.73 18.74 -15.32
C LYS A 146 -4.21 18.67 -14.99
N LEU A 147 -4.52 18.22 -13.78
CA LEU A 147 -5.88 18.11 -13.28
C LEU A 147 -6.46 19.48 -12.97
N SER A 148 -7.77 19.62 -13.14
CA SER A 148 -8.51 20.81 -12.71
C SER A 148 -8.73 20.85 -11.20
N GLU A 149 -8.83 19.68 -10.57
CA GLU A 149 -9.05 19.50 -9.14
C GLU A 149 -8.02 18.49 -8.62
N MET A 150 -7.40 18.80 -7.48
CA MET A 150 -6.37 17.95 -6.86
C MET A 150 -7.03 16.97 -5.89
N PRO A 151 -6.56 15.71 -5.82
CA PRO A 151 -7.01 14.78 -4.79
C PRO A 151 -6.73 15.34 -3.39
N MET A 152 -7.71 15.22 -2.50
CA MET A 152 -7.67 15.71 -1.13
C MET A 152 -7.53 14.56 -0.12
N GLU A 153 -7.20 14.88 1.13
CA GLU A 153 -7.21 13.89 2.20
C GLU A 153 -8.56 13.19 2.31
N GLY A 154 -8.52 11.86 2.41
CA GLY A 154 -9.69 10.99 2.38
C GLY A 154 -10.01 10.43 0.99
N ASP A 155 -9.58 11.10 -0.10
CA ASP A 155 -9.84 10.64 -1.46
C ASP A 155 -9.08 9.35 -1.79
N ILE A 156 -9.65 8.61 -2.74
CA ILE A 156 -9.09 7.39 -3.28
C ILE A 156 -8.70 7.60 -4.73
N VAL A 157 -7.42 7.42 -5.03
CA VAL A 157 -6.90 7.39 -6.39
C VAL A 157 -6.84 5.95 -6.86
N GLY A 158 -7.58 5.63 -7.91
CA GLY A 158 -7.50 4.35 -8.61
C GLY A 158 -6.54 4.43 -9.79
N VAL A 159 -5.87 3.33 -10.09
CA VAL A 159 -4.98 3.20 -11.25
C VAL A 159 -5.32 1.91 -12.00
N SER A 160 -5.56 2.03 -13.31
CA SER A 160 -5.75 0.87 -14.17
C SER A 160 -4.67 0.82 -15.26
N TYR A 161 -4.22 -0.38 -15.62
CA TYR A 161 -3.25 -0.58 -16.69
C TYR A 161 -3.56 -1.83 -17.52
N ASP A 162 -3.43 -1.73 -18.84
CA ASP A 162 -3.74 -2.82 -19.78
C ASP A 162 -2.62 -3.17 -20.77
N HIS A 163 -1.37 -2.85 -20.42
CA HIS A 163 -0.19 -2.88 -21.29
C HIS A 163 -0.12 -1.83 -22.39
N VAL A 164 -1.22 -1.11 -22.68
CA VAL A 164 -1.25 -0.02 -23.66
C VAL A 164 -1.36 1.32 -22.95
N GLU A 165 -2.32 1.44 -22.03
CA GLU A 165 -2.68 2.68 -21.36
C GLU A 165 -2.70 2.55 -19.84
N ILE A 166 -2.19 3.57 -19.16
CA ILE A 166 -2.44 3.83 -17.75
C ILE A 166 -3.57 4.85 -17.67
N ASN A 167 -4.60 4.55 -16.88
CA ASN A 167 -5.66 5.50 -16.55
C ASN A 167 -5.71 5.72 -15.04
N PHE A 168 -5.99 6.96 -14.65
CA PHE A 168 -6.12 7.40 -13.26
C PHE A 168 -7.58 7.76 -12.96
N TYR A 169 -7.99 7.50 -11.72
CA TYR A 169 -9.34 7.71 -11.24
C TYR A 169 -9.27 8.43 -9.90
N VAL A 170 -10.23 9.31 -9.61
CA VAL A 170 -10.44 9.86 -8.26
C VAL A 170 -11.85 9.50 -7.82
N ASN A 171 -11.96 8.85 -6.66
CA ASN A 171 -13.21 8.38 -6.08
C ASN A 171 -14.08 7.58 -7.07
N GLY A 172 -13.42 6.70 -7.85
CA GLY A 172 -14.05 5.85 -8.86
C GLY A 172 -14.34 6.52 -10.21
N LYS A 173 -14.13 7.83 -10.35
CA LYS A 173 -14.35 8.58 -11.61
C LYS A 173 -13.06 8.68 -12.41
N ASN A 174 -13.09 8.26 -13.68
CA ASN A 174 -11.95 8.37 -14.59
C ASN A 174 -11.61 9.85 -14.84
N LEU A 175 -10.32 10.20 -14.77
CA LEU A 175 -9.81 11.55 -15.05
C LEU A 175 -9.74 11.87 -16.55
N MET A 176 -9.92 10.87 -17.43
CA MET A 176 -9.86 11.00 -18.89
C MET A 176 -8.51 11.53 -19.39
N CYS A 177 -7.43 11.12 -18.73
CA CYS A 177 -6.05 11.49 -19.03
C CYS A 177 -5.19 10.22 -19.25
N PRO A 178 -5.42 9.47 -20.34
CA PRO A 178 -4.73 8.21 -20.58
C PRO A 178 -3.24 8.46 -20.86
N VAL A 179 -2.37 7.68 -20.23
CA VAL A 179 -0.92 7.71 -20.48
C VAL A 179 -0.50 6.44 -21.21
N THR A 180 0.11 6.60 -22.38
CA THR A 180 0.65 5.48 -23.17
C THR A 180 2.15 5.34 -23.01
N GLY A 181 2.68 4.18 -23.40
CA GLY A 181 4.12 3.99 -23.61
C GLY A 181 4.89 3.45 -22.41
N ALA A 182 4.18 3.05 -21.34
CA ALA A 182 4.74 2.20 -20.30
C ALA A 182 5.18 0.86 -20.90
N LYS A 183 6.47 0.53 -20.75
CA LYS A 183 7.11 -0.63 -21.35
C LYS A 183 7.91 -1.41 -20.31
N GLY A 184 8.09 -2.70 -20.58
CA GLY A 184 8.84 -3.60 -19.71
C GLY A 184 7.99 -4.15 -18.56
N GLU A 185 8.67 -4.80 -17.63
CA GLU A 185 8.04 -5.29 -16.40
C GLU A 185 7.80 -4.11 -15.44
N VAL A 186 6.53 -3.78 -15.22
CA VAL A 186 6.10 -2.63 -14.40
C VAL A 186 5.39 -3.07 -13.13
N PHE A 187 5.54 -2.23 -12.10
CA PHE A 187 5.00 -2.42 -10.76
C PHE A 187 4.15 -1.20 -10.41
N PRO A 188 3.08 -1.37 -9.62
CA PRO A 188 2.54 -0.27 -8.85
C PRO A 188 3.64 0.38 -8.03
N VAL A 189 3.69 1.72 -8.04
CA VAL A 189 4.62 2.51 -7.25
C VAL A 189 3.88 3.57 -6.49
N LEU A 190 4.29 3.78 -5.24
CA LEU A 190 3.86 4.89 -4.40
C LEU A 190 5.11 5.63 -3.91
N TYR A 191 5.01 6.95 -3.78
CA TYR A 191 6.04 7.72 -3.10
C TYR A 191 5.42 8.75 -2.16
N VAL A 192 6.20 9.09 -1.12
CA VAL A 192 5.82 9.99 -0.04
C VAL A 192 7.00 10.85 0.36
N ASP A 193 6.73 12.08 0.78
CA ASP A 193 7.64 13.00 1.46
C ASP A 193 6.79 14.08 2.15
N ASP A 194 7.42 14.96 2.93
CA ASP A 194 6.78 16.08 3.62
C ASP A 194 5.53 15.67 4.44
N GLY A 195 5.65 14.55 5.17
CA GLY A 195 4.62 14.05 6.07
C GLY A 195 3.44 13.33 5.41
N ALA A 196 3.47 13.07 4.09
CA ALA A 196 2.42 12.33 3.42
C ALA A 196 2.26 10.90 3.96
N ILE A 197 1.00 10.43 4.03
CA ILE A 197 0.66 9.07 4.43
C ILE A 197 -0.34 8.50 3.43
N LEU A 198 0.00 7.35 2.84
CA LEU A 198 -0.80 6.66 1.83
C LEU A 198 -1.16 5.26 2.30
N ASP A 199 -2.39 4.81 2.04
CA ASP A 199 -2.80 3.41 2.19
C ASP A 199 -3.03 2.79 0.80
N ALA A 200 -2.31 1.73 0.46
CA ALA A 200 -2.47 0.97 -0.79
C ALA A 200 -3.46 -0.19 -0.62
N ALA A 201 -4.34 -0.36 -1.61
CA ALA A 201 -5.26 -1.48 -1.71
C ALA A 201 -5.06 -2.22 -3.04
N PHE A 202 -4.77 -3.52 -2.94
CA PHE A 202 -4.54 -4.39 -4.10
C PHE A 202 -5.61 -5.48 -4.25
N ILE A 203 -6.62 -5.55 -3.37
CA ILE A 203 -7.64 -6.61 -3.38
C ILE A 203 -9.02 -6.02 -3.02
N ASN A 204 -9.10 -5.42 -1.84
CA ASN A 204 -10.35 -4.90 -1.28
C ASN A 204 -10.51 -3.44 -1.70
N PHE A 205 -10.98 -3.25 -2.92
CA PHE A 205 -11.20 -1.92 -3.48
C PHE A 205 -12.44 -1.27 -2.89
N THR A 206 -12.37 0.04 -2.68
CA THR A 206 -13.51 0.85 -2.24
C THR A 206 -14.43 1.15 -3.42
N HIS A 207 -13.84 1.39 -4.60
CA HIS A 207 -14.58 1.59 -5.83
C HIS A 207 -14.51 0.35 -6.72
N GLN A 208 -15.57 0.13 -7.50
CA GLN A 208 -15.59 -0.98 -8.44
C GLN A 208 -14.53 -0.75 -9.53
N PRO A 209 -13.65 -1.74 -9.81
CA PRO A 209 -12.73 -1.65 -10.93
C PRO A 209 -13.47 -1.40 -12.25
N PRO A 210 -12.85 -0.70 -13.22
CA PRO A 210 -13.42 -0.54 -14.55
C PRO A 210 -13.71 -1.89 -15.22
N PRO A 211 -14.69 -1.98 -16.14
CA PRO A 211 -15.06 -3.24 -16.78
C PRO A 211 -13.87 -3.97 -17.41
N GLY A 212 -13.69 -5.24 -16.99
CA GLY A 212 -12.62 -6.11 -17.48
C GLY A 212 -11.27 -5.92 -16.77
N PHE A 213 -11.15 -5.00 -15.83
CA PHE A 213 -10.00 -4.89 -14.93
C PHE A 213 -10.29 -5.60 -13.62
N ASP A 214 -9.26 -6.21 -13.04
CA ASP A 214 -9.33 -6.89 -11.74
C ASP A 214 -8.03 -6.62 -10.98
N ARG A 215 -7.96 -7.07 -9.73
CA ARG A 215 -6.77 -7.00 -8.88
C ARG A 215 -5.54 -7.62 -9.52
N ILE A 216 -4.38 -7.15 -9.08
CA ILE A 216 -3.09 -7.72 -9.46
C ILE A 216 -3.00 -9.17 -8.97
N MET A 217 -2.73 -10.09 -9.87
CA MET A 217 -2.60 -11.51 -9.62
C MET A 217 -1.17 -11.84 -9.22
N VAL A 218 -1.01 -12.61 -8.15
CA VAL A 218 0.27 -13.22 -7.80
C VAL A 218 0.39 -14.52 -8.58
N GLU A 219 1.36 -14.62 -9.47
CA GLU A 219 1.66 -15.89 -10.13
C GLU A 219 2.02 -16.94 -9.06
N LYS A 220 1.22 -18.01 -8.98
CA LYS A 220 1.64 -19.21 -8.28
C LYS A 220 2.54 -19.97 -9.24
N SER A 221 3.84 -20.06 -8.95
CA SER A 221 4.65 -21.13 -9.54
C SER A 221 4.01 -22.45 -9.15
N LEU A 222 3.40 -23.12 -10.13
CA LEU A 222 2.98 -24.51 -10.03
C LEU A 222 4.26 -25.34 -10.11
N LEU A 223 4.93 -25.57 -8.98
CA LEU A 223 5.91 -26.63 -8.83
C LEU A 223 5.22 -27.92 -8.41
#